data_AF-A0A2S8FAM4-F1
#
_entry.id   AF-A0A2S8FAM4-F1
#
_cell.length_a   1.000
_cell.length_b   1.000
_cell.length_c   1.000
_cell.angle_alpha   90.00
_cell.angle_beta   90.00
_cell.angle_gamma   90.00
#
_symmetry.space_group_name_H-M   'P 1'
#
loop_
_entity.id
_entity.type
_entity.pdbx_description
1 polymer ?
#
loop_
_entity_poly.entity_id
_entity_poly.type
_entity_poly.pdbx_seq_one_letter_code
_entity_poly.pdbx_strand_id
1 'polypeptide(L)'
;MTEADVDKIESELGITLPMDYREIVLHFPVRFEAGTTDGFLWDDAAALIERNRELTSARKPWGVELQPLPEQYFFIGDDKAGWQYLIDTTSEPSLVYIMEYESIERIQPISTYLNADKEHVLLSEWFHDYLKTYRDDGVDITAKKFPASEPTLGGLFVLFAFCCLIALVFVLLTIGIEMIQGK
;
A
#
# COMPACT_ATOMS: atom_id res chain seq x y z
N MET A 1 5.69 -13.17 10.32
CA MET A 1 5.85 -12.60 11.68
C MET A 1 5.63 -13.68 12.74
N THR A 2 6.11 -13.47 13.98
CA THR A 2 5.94 -14.40 15.13
C THR A 2 5.26 -13.71 16.33
N GLU A 3 4.79 -14.47 17.32
CA GLU A 3 4.21 -13.89 18.56
C GLU A 3 5.19 -12.94 19.26
N ALA A 4 6.47 -13.31 19.32
CA ALA A 4 7.50 -12.45 19.90
C ALA A 4 7.67 -11.13 19.13
N ASP A 5 7.44 -11.14 17.82
CA ASP A 5 7.47 -9.93 17.00
C ASP A 5 6.23 -9.06 17.26
N VAL A 6 5.05 -9.66 17.39
CA VAL A 6 3.81 -8.94 17.72
C VAL A 6 3.91 -8.30 19.11
N ASP A 7 4.35 -9.05 20.12
CA ASP A 7 4.58 -8.53 21.47
C ASP A 7 5.61 -7.39 21.47
N LYS A 8 6.62 -7.49 20.59
CA LYS A 8 7.60 -6.41 20.40
C LYS A 8 6.95 -5.17 19.79
N ILE A 9 6.08 -5.30 18.78
CA ILE A 9 5.36 -4.15 18.19
C ILE A 9 4.53 -3.46 19.27
N GLU A 10 3.72 -4.22 20.02
CA GLU A 10 2.85 -3.69 21.07
C GLU A 10 3.64 -2.98 22.17
N SER A 11 4.73 -3.60 22.65
CA SER A 11 5.56 -3.03 23.73
C SER A 11 6.36 -1.80 23.28
N GLU A 12 6.90 -1.79 22.06
CA GLU A 12 7.70 -0.68 21.54
C GLU A 12 6.85 0.54 21.16
N LEU A 13 5.58 0.33 20.80
CA LEU A 13 4.64 1.39 20.43
C LEU A 13 3.67 1.77 21.55
N GLY A 14 3.58 0.96 22.63
CA GLY A 14 2.65 1.20 23.73
C GLY A 14 1.19 1.02 23.35
N ILE A 15 0.90 0.11 22.41
CA ILE A 15 -0.46 -0.17 21.90
C ILE A 15 -0.85 -1.62 22.18
N THR A 16 -2.13 -1.94 21.96
CA THR A 16 -2.61 -3.32 21.86
C THR A 16 -3.17 -3.51 20.47
N LEU A 17 -2.65 -4.51 19.74
CA LEU A 17 -3.10 -4.80 18.39
C LEU A 17 -4.42 -5.60 18.45
N PRO A 18 -5.39 -5.27 17.59
CA PRO A 18 -6.63 -6.03 17.49
C PRO A 18 -6.39 -7.53 17.18
N MET A 19 -7.22 -8.40 17.75
CA MET A 19 -7.06 -9.85 17.66
C MET A 19 -7.10 -10.35 16.21
N ASP A 20 -8.01 -9.81 15.40
CA ASP A 20 -8.14 -10.14 13.98
C ASP A 20 -6.89 -9.75 13.17
N TYR A 21 -6.26 -8.62 13.49
CA TYR A 21 -4.96 -8.27 12.91
C TYR A 21 -3.85 -9.22 13.34
N ARG A 22 -3.77 -9.55 14.64
CA ARG A 22 -2.79 -10.53 15.17
C ARG A 22 -2.90 -11.87 14.44
N GLU A 23 -4.11 -12.40 14.29
CA GLU A 23 -4.35 -13.66 13.59
C GLU A 23 -3.85 -13.63 12.13
N ILE A 24 -4.10 -12.53 11.42
CA ILE A 24 -3.66 -12.37 10.03
C ILE A 24 -2.14 -12.39 9.91
N VAL A 25 -1.42 -11.62 10.73
CA VAL A 25 0.05 -11.51 10.62
C VAL A 25 0.80 -12.74 11.14
N LEU A 26 0.25 -13.43 12.15
CA LEU A 26 0.79 -14.69 12.64
C LEU A 26 0.60 -15.84 11.66
N HIS A 27 -0.47 -15.78 10.86
CA HIS A 27 -0.80 -16.79 9.86
C HIS A 27 -0.68 -16.26 8.42
N PHE A 28 0.25 -15.32 8.21
CA PHE A 28 0.42 -14.62 6.95
C PHE A 28 0.56 -15.60 5.76
N PRO A 29 -0.42 -15.68 4.84
CA PRO A 29 -0.52 -16.73 3.85
C PRO A 29 0.29 -16.46 2.58
N VAL A 30 0.72 -15.21 2.35
CA VAL A 30 1.42 -14.79 1.12
C VAL A 30 2.93 -14.97 1.30
N ARG A 31 3.44 -16.14 0.93
CA ARG A 31 4.81 -16.56 1.27
C ARG A 31 5.91 -15.74 0.60
N PHE A 32 5.65 -15.17 -0.57
CA PHE A 32 6.62 -14.35 -1.29
C PHE A 32 6.72 -12.91 -0.75
N GLU A 33 5.76 -12.48 0.08
CA GLU A 33 5.76 -11.18 0.77
C GLU A 33 6.22 -11.29 2.23
N ALA A 34 6.42 -12.51 2.73
CA ALA A 34 6.86 -12.73 4.11
C ALA A 34 8.18 -11.99 4.40
N GLY A 35 8.18 -11.18 5.47
CA GLY A 35 9.31 -10.34 5.85
C GLY A 35 9.63 -9.19 4.86
N THR A 36 8.68 -8.79 4.02
CA THR A 36 8.84 -7.64 3.12
C THR A 36 8.03 -6.43 3.61
N THR A 37 8.36 -5.27 3.05
CA THR A 37 7.59 -4.02 3.19
C THR A 37 6.95 -3.61 1.86
N ASP A 38 6.77 -4.59 0.98
CA ASP A 38 6.24 -4.42 -0.36
C ASP A 38 4.79 -4.91 -0.36
N GLY A 39 3.84 -3.97 -0.51
CA GLY A 39 2.42 -4.28 -0.60
C GLY A 39 1.58 -3.72 0.54
N PHE A 40 0.30 -4.02 0.47
CA PHE A 40 -0.72 -3.38 1.29
C PHE A 40 -0.73 -3.84 2.75
N LEU A 41 -0.05 -4.96 3.05
CA LEU A 41 0.10 -5.49 4.40
C LEU A 41 1.55 -5.96 4.60
N TRP A 42 2.25 -5.36 5.56
CA TRP A 42 3.63 -5.68 5.88
C TRP A 42 3.73 -6.80 6.91
N ASP A 43 4.74 -7.65 6.75
CA ASP A 43 5.06 -8.76 7.66
C ASP A 43 6.43 -8.57 8.37
N ASP A 44 7.08 -7.42 8.17
CA ASP A 44 8.31 -7.04 8.87
C ASP A 44 7.99 -6.16 10.09
N ALA A 45 8.16 -6.74 11.28
CA ALA A 45 7.88 -6.08 12.55
C ALA A 45 8.80 -4.87 12.84
N ALA A 46 10.06 -4.92 12.44
CA ALA A 46 10.98 -3.80 12.66
C ALA A 46 10.56 -2.60 11.81
N ALA A 47 10.20 -2.85 10.55
CA ALA A 47 9.70 -1.82 9.64
C ALA A 47 8.34 -1.26 10.09
N LEU A 48 7.43 -2.09 10.59
CA LEU A 48 6.16 -1.64 11.16
C LEU A 48 6.36 -0.70 12.36
N ILE A 49 7.28 -1.05 13.27
CA ILE A 49 7.61 -0.20 14.43
C ILE A 49 8.20 1.13 13.98
N GLU A 50 9.20 1.09 13.09
CA GLU A 50 9.86 2.29 12.58
C GLU A 50 8.85 3.22 11.90
N ARG A 51 8.01 2.66 11.02
CA ARG A 51 7.05 3.45 10.26
C ARG A 51 5.93 4.01 11.13
N ASN A 52 5.39 3.24 12.08
CA ASN A 52 4.37 3.78 12.99
C ASN A 52 4.95 4.88 13.90
N ARG A 53 6.18 4.74 14.41
CA ARG A 53 6.86 5.82 15.17
C ARG A 53 7.05 7.08 14.35
N GLU A 54 7.43 6.90 13.10
CA GLU A 54 7.58 8.01 12.16
C GLU A 54 6.23 8.72 11.98
N LEU A 55 5.17 7.98 11.68
CA LEU A 55 3.83 8.54 11.44
C LEU A 55 3.22 9.21 12.68
N THR A 56 3.47 8.71 13.88
CA THR A 56 2.97 9.30 15.15
C THR A 56 3.84 10.44 15.67
N SER A 57 4.91 10.80 14.97
CA SER A 57 5.76 11.95 15.31
C SER A 57 5.47 13.13 14.38
N ALA A 58 5.68 14.36 14.87
CA ALA A 58 5.62 15.54 14.01
C ALA A 58 6.77 15.50 12.99
N ARG A 59 6.45 15.68 11.70
CA ARG A 59 7.42 15.59 10.61
C ARG A 59 7.36 16.80 9.70
N LYS A 60 8.48 17.10 9.04
CA LYS A 60 8.57 18.23 8.10
C LYS A 60 9.26 17.88 6.77
N PRO A 61 8.77 16.88 6.01
CA PRO A 61 9.34 16.56 4.71
C PRO A 61 9.18 17.75 3.76
N TRP A 62 10.26 18.10 3.07
CA TRP A 62 10.30 19.19 2.07
C TRP A 62 9.71 20.53 2.55
N GLY A 63 9.79 20.80 3.86
CA GLY A 63 9.28 22.04 4.45
C GLY A 63 7.78 22.07 4.74
N VAL A 64 7.03 21.02 4.39
CA VAL A 64 5.60 20.86 4.71
C VAL A 64 5.48 20.18 6.06
N GLU A 65 4.77 20.80 7.00
CA GLU A 65 4.52 20.22 8.32
C GLU A 65 3.40 19.19 8.24
N LEU A 66 3.74 17.93 8.51
CA LEU A 66 2.78 16.84 8.62
C LEU A 66 2.41 16.63 10.07
N GLN A 67 1.10 16.58 10.31
CA GLN A 67 0.57 16.30 11.63
C GLN A 67 0.76 14.82 11.99
N PRO A 68 1.01 14.50 13.27
CA PRO A 68 1.05 13.13 13.75
C PRO A 68 -0.23 12.35 13.41
N LEU A 69 -0.07 11.07 13.08
CA LEU A 69 -1.16 10.11 12.95
C LEU A 69 -1.91 9.98 14.29
N PRO A 70 -3.25 10.09 14.31
CA PRO A 70 -4.02 9.90 15.54
C PRO A 70 -3.83 8.51 16.16
N GLU A 71 -3.80 8.42 17.50
CA GLU A 71 -3.46 7.20 18.26
C GLU A 71 -4.37 5.99 17.98
N GLN A 72 -5.61 6.23 17.54
CA GLN A 72 -6.56 5.18 17.18
C GLN A 72 -6.18 4.43 15.89
N TYR A 73 -5.30 5.00 15.05
CA TYR A 73 -4.92 4.39 13.79
C TYR A 73 -3.55 3.72 13.91
N PHE A 74 -3.46 2.50 13.38
CA PHE A 74 -2.22 1.77 13.23
C PHE A 74 -1.92 1.52 11.76
N PHE A 75 -0.73 1.87 11.30
CA PHE A 75 -0.27 1.62 9.94
C PHE A 75 0.05 0.15 9.74
N ILE A 76 -0.50 -0.45 8.67
CA ILE A 76 -0.32 -1.87 8.34
C ILE A 76 0.41 -2.12 7.02
N GLY A 77 0.52 -1.13 6.14
CA GLY A 77 1.25 -1.25 4.87
C GLY A 77 1.01 -0.09 3.91
N ASP A 78 1.70 -0.07 2.77
CA ASP A 78 1.52 0.93 1.72
C ASP A 78 1.77 0.38 0.32
N ASP A 79 1.18 1.04 -0.67
CA ASP A 79 1.30 0.64 -2.08
C ASP A 79 2.54 1.20 -2.80
N LYS A 80 3.43 1.90 -2.07
CA LYS A 80 4.54 2.70 -2.61
C LYS A 80 4.15 3.77 -3.64
N ALA A 81 2.86 3.99 -3.90
CA ALA A 81 2.31 4.99 -4.80
C ALA A 81 1.62 6.14 -4.04
N GLY A 82 1.82 6.20 -2.72
CA GLY A 82 1.38 7.29 -1.86
C GLY A 82 0.16 6.94 -1.01
N TRP A 83 -0.30 5.69 -1.00
CA TRP A 83 -1.49 5.25 -0.28
C TRP A 83 -1.06 4.37 0.89
N GLN A 84 -1.40 4.78 2.11
CA GLN A 84 -1.09 4.06 3.33
C GLN A 84 -2.35 3.41 3.88
N TYR A 85 -2.25 2.12 4.22
CA TYR A 85 -3.33 1.33 4.79
C TYR A 85 -3.22 1.37 6.31
N LEU A 86 -4.34 1.66 6.95
CA LEU A 86 -4.47 1.81 8.39
C LEU A 86 -5.57 0.89 8.91
N ILE A 87 -5.46 0.46 10.16
CA ILE A 87 -6.57 -0.12 10.91
C ILE A 87 -6.96 0.78 12.08
N ASP A 88 -8.24 0.82 12.40
CA ASP A 88 -8.72 1.40 13.66
C ASP A 88 -8.56 0.38 14.79
N THR A 89 -7.67 0.67 15.73
CA THR A 89 -7.35 -0.19 16.88
C THR A 89 -8.40 -0.14 17.99
N THR A 90 -9.37 0.79 17.89
CA THR A 90 -10.45 0.96 18.86
C THR A 90 -11.74 0.23 18.46
N SER A 91 -11.81 -0.26 17.22
CA SER A 91 -12.95 -1.00 16.69
C SER A 91 -12.75 -2.52 16.78
N GLU A 92 -13.79 -3.24 17.19
CA GLU A 92 -13.83 -4.71 17.22
C GLU A 92 -15.13 -5.22 16.54
N PRO A 93 -15.04 -5.87 15.36
CA PRO A 93 -13.84 -6.15 14.56
C PRO A 93 -13.17 -4.88 14.01
N SER A 94 -11.89 -4.96 13.63
CA SER A 94 -11.15 -3.81 13.13
C SER A 94 -11.63 -3.35 11.76
N LEU A 95 -11.65 -2.03 11.58
CA LEU A 95 -12.02 -1.36 10.34
C LEU A 95 -10.78 -0.91 9.59
N VAL A 96 -10.82 -0.99 8.26
CA VAL A 96 -9.71 -0.57 7.38
C VAL A 96 -9.95 0.84 6.86
N TYR A 97 -8.91 1.66 6.99
CA TYR A 97 -8.83 3.02 6.51
C TYR A 97 -7.67 3.16 5.54
N ILE A 98 -7.73 4.23 4.77
CA ILE A 98 -6.65 4.62 3.88
C ILE A 98 -6.31 6.08 4.10
N MET A 99 -5.02 6.38 4.05
CA MET A 99 -4.47 7.71 4.13
C MET A 99 -3.74 8.00 2.82
N GLU A 100 -4.05 9.14 2.21
CA GLU A 100 -3.46 9.57 0.94
C GLU A 100 -2.32 10.57 1.21
N TYR A 101 -1.15 10.30 0.63
CA TYR A 101 0.07 11.13 0.73
C TYR A 101 0.43 11.56 2.15
N GLU A 102 0.24 10.65 3.12
CA GLU A 102 0.52 10.89 4.54
C GLU A 102 -0.24 12.09 5.15
N SER A 103 -1.38 12.46 4.56
CA SER A 103 -2.22 13.54 5.03
C SER A 103 -3.33 13.02 5.94
N ILE A 104 -3.28 13.38 7.23
CA ILE A 104 -4.32 12.96 8.20
C ILE A 104 -5.72 13.47 7.85
N GLU A 105 -5.82 14.59 7.13
CA GLU A 105 -7.08 15.16 6.65
C GLU A 105 -7.70 14.30 5.54
N ARG A 106 -6.92 13.40 4.95
CA ARG A 106 -7.31 12.47 3.88
C ARG A 106 -7.43 11.04 4.37
N ILE A 107 -7.55 10.83 5.69
CA ILE A 107 -7.91 9.53 6.23
C ILE A 107 -9.39 9.28 5.95
N GLN A 108 -9.69 8.20 5.24
CA GLN A 108 -11.06 7.83 4.86
C GLN A 108 -11.26 6.31 4.99
N PRO A 109 -12.49 5.84 5.24
CA PRO A 109 -12.80 4.41 5.13
C PRO A 109 -12.45 3.89 3.74
N ILE A 110 -11.85 2.69 3.67
CA ILE A 110 -11.38 2.12 2.41
C ILE A 110 -12.50 1.84 1.39
N SER A 111 -13.74 1.65 1.88
CA SER A 111 -14.96 1.54 1.08
C SER A 111 -15.12 2.67 0.05
N THR A 112 -14.67 3.88 0.40
CA THR A 112 -14.72 5.07 -0.47
C THR A 112 -13.98 4.85 -1.80
N TYR A 113 -12.95 3.99 -1.80
CA TYR A 113 -12.12 3.68 -2.96
C TYR A 113 -12.52 2.38 -3.64
N LEU A 114 -13.08 1.43 -2.88
CA LEU A 114 -13.54 0.15 -3.40
C LEU A 114 -14.89 0.23 -4.12
N ASN A 115 -15.55 1.39 -4.15
CA ASN A 115 -16.94 1.55 -4.59
C ASN A 115 -17.87 0.53 -3.92
N ALA A 116 -17.61 0.24 -2.65
CA ALA A 116 -18.42 -0.70 -1.89
C ALA A 116 -19.76 -0.04 -1.53
N ASP A 117 -20.85 -0.80 -1.57
CA ASP A 117 -22.17 -0.35 -1.08
C ASP A 117 -22.18 -0.12 0.45
N LYS A 118 -21.07 -0.40 1.14
CA LYS A 118 -20.91 -0.32 2.59
C LYS A 118 -20.14 0.93 2.97
N GLU A 119 -20.50 1.54 4.10
CA GLU A 119 -19.79 2.71 4.65
C GLU A 119 -18.40 2.34 5.18
N HIS A 120 -18.22 1.14 5.72
CA HIS A 120 -16.95 0.65 6.27
C HIS A 120 -16.68 -0.80 5.82
N VAL A 121 -15.39 -1.17 5.80
CA VAL A 121 -14.94 -2.53 5.46
C VAL A 121 -14.16 -3.10 6.65
N LEU A 122 -14.49 -4.32 7.04
CA LEU A 122 -13.78 -5.05 8.11
C LEU A 122 -12.41 -5.51 7.60
N LEU A 123 -11.44 -5.61 8.50
CA LEU A 123 -10.09 -6.09 8.19
C LEU A 123 -10.10 -7.48 7.54
N SER A 124 -10.90 -8.41 8.07
CA SER A 124 -11.02 -9.76 7.53
C SER A 124 -11.64 -9.80 6.13
N GLU A 125 -12.62 -8.93 5.86
CA GLU A 125 -13.25 -8.80 4.52
C GLU A 125 -12.25 -8.22 3.52
N TRP A 126 -11.59 -7.13 3.89
CA TRP A 126 -10.55 -6.51 3.06
C TRP A 126 -9.42 -7.49 2.74
N PHE A 127 -8.95 -8.24 3.76
CA PHE A 127 -7.88 -9.22 3.58
C PHE A 127 -8.32 -10.40 2.73
N HIS A 128 -9.57 -10.85 2.87
CA HIS A 128 -10.14 -11.88 2.00
C HIS A 128 -10.14 -11.44 0.53
N ASP A 129 -10.60 -10.21 0.27
CA ASP A 129 -10.63 -9.66 -1.09
C ASP A 129 -9.22 -9.50 -1.66
N TYR A 130 -8.25 -9.08 -0.84
CA TYR A 130 -6.85 -9.04 -1.21
C TYR A 130 -6.27 -10.41 -1.60
N LEU A 131 -6.56 -11.48 -0.85
CA LEU A 131 -6.12 -12.82 -1.26
C LEU A 131 -6.86 -13.32 -2.50
N LYS A 132 -8.12 -12.91 -2.66
CA LYS A 132 -8.93 -13.24 -3.81
C LYS A 132 -8.38 -12.61 -5.09
N THR A 133 -7.85 -11.38 -5.07
CA THR A 133 -7.22 -10.78 -6.27
C THR A 133 -6.04 -11.61 -6.75
N TYR A 134 -5.14 -12.04 -5.83
CA TYR A 134 -4.05 -12.94 -6.21
C TYR A 134 -4.52 -14.23 -6.86
N ARG A 135 -5.53 -14.88 -6.27
CA ARG A 135 -6.09 -16.11 -6.83
C ARG A 135 -6.72 -15.87 -8.21
N ASP A 136 -7.49 -14.79 -8.36
CA ASP A 136 -8.19 -14.45 -9.59
C ASP A 136 -7.18 -14.09 -10.70
N ASP A 137 -6.01 -13.54 -10.34
CA ASP A 137 -4.86 -13.29 -11.23
C ASP A 137 -4.00 -14.55 -11.50
N GLY A 138 -4.36 -15.70 -10.94
CA GLY A 138 -3.62 -16.96 -11.10
C GLY A 138 -2.28 -16.99 -10.35
N VAL A 139 -2.09 -16.11 -9.38
CA VAL A 139 -0.89 -16.05 -8.53
C VAL A 139 -0.97 -17.12 -7.45
N ASP A 140 0.03 -17.99 -7.39
CA ASP A 140 0.22 -18.95 -6.30
C ASP A 140 0.81 -18.24 -5.07
N ILE A 141 -0.06 -17.88 -4.12
CA ILE A 141 0.34 -17.25 -2.84
C ILE A 141 1.25 -18.13 -1.97
N THR A 142 1.35 -19.42 -2.26
CA THR A 142 2.23 -20.35 -1.54
C THR A 142 3.63 -20.43 -2.16
N ALA A 143 3.85 -19.79 -3.30
CA ALA A 143 5.16 -19.71 -3.93
C ALA A 143 6.13 -18.88 -3.08
N LYS A 144 7.41 -19.27 -3.06
CA LYS A 144 8.47 -18.55 -2.32
C LYS A 144 8.93 -17.26 -3.00
N LYS A 145 8.56 -17.08 -4.27
CA LYS A 145 8.91 -15.92 -5.08
C LYS A 145 7.66 -15.48 -5.79
N PHE A 146 7.49 -14.16 -5.92
CA PHE A 146 6.46 -13.62 -6.78
C PHE A 146 6.64 -14.21 -8.19
N PRO A 147 5.58 -14.69 -8.85
CA PRO A 147 5.71 -15.21 -10.20
C PRO A 147 6.32 -14.12 -11.07
N ALA A 148 7.42 -14.44 -11.74
CA ALA A 148 7.98 -13.52 -12.72
C ALA A 148 6.87 -13.26 -13.74
N SER A 149 6.36 -12.04 -13.80
CA SER A 149 5.49 -11.63 -14.88
C SER A 149 6.37 -11.61 -16.12
N GLU A 150 6.38 -12.72 -16.87
CA GLU A 150 6.92 -12.66 -18.22
C GLU A 150 6.09 -11.62 -18.96
N PRO A 151 6.71 -10.54 -19.47
CA PRO A 151 5.98 -9.50 -20.13
C PRO A 151 5.25 -10.16 -21.29
N THR A 152 3.93 -10.15 -21.24
CA THR A 152 3.12 -10.76 -22.31
C THR A 152 3.48 -10.05 -23.62
N LEU A 153 3.44 -10.78 -24.74
CA LEU A 153 3.73 -10.19 -26.06
C LEU A 153 2.86 -8.95 -26.32
N GLY A 154 1.62 -8.95 -25.79
CA GLY A 154 0.72 -7.80 -25.79
C GLY A 154 1.23 -6.63 -24.95
N GLY A 155 1.72 -6.87 -23.72
CA GLY A 155 2.33 -5.85 -22.88
C GLY A 155 3.55 -5.20 -23.53
N LEU A 156 4.42 -6.00 -24.18
CA LEU A 156 5.55 -5.48 -24.94
C LEU A 156 5.11 -4.62 -26.13
N PHE A 157 4.06 -5.03 -26.84
CA PHE A 157 3.51 -4.26 -27.95
C PHE A 157 2.93 -2.92 -27.50
N VAL A 158 2.18 -2.90 -26.39
CA VAL A 158 1.63 -1.67 -25.80
C VAL A 158 2.76 -0.72 -25.38
N LEU A 159 3.79 -1.24 -24.71
CA LEU A 159 4.95 -0.44 -24.31
C LEU A 159 5.67 0.15 -25.54
N PHE A 160 5.89 -0.66 -26.57
CA PHE A 160 6.50 -0.21 -27.81
C PHE A 160 5.67 0.88 -28.51
N ALA A 161 4.34 0.68 -28.63
CA ALA A 161 3.43 1.67 -29.21
C ALA A 161 3.45 2.99 -28.42
N PHE A 162 3.48 2.93 -27.09
CA PHE A 162 3.59 4.10 -26.22
C PHE A 162 4.92 4.85 -26.44
N CYS A 163 6.05 4.13 -26.52
CA CYS A 163 7.34 4.74 -26.84
C CYS A 163 7.35 5.40 -28.22
N CYS A 164 6.75 4.77 -29.24
CA CYS A 164 6.61 5.38 -30.57
C CYS A 164 5.75 6.64 -30.55
N LEU A 165 4.65 6.64 -29.77
CA LEU A 165 3.79 7.81 -29.63
C LEU A 165 4.52 8.98 -28.95
N ILE A 166 5.25 8.71 -27.86
CA ILE A 166 6.08 9.74 -27.20
C ILE A 166 7.12 10.30 -28.16
N ALA A 167 7.83 9.44 -28.88
CA ALA A 167 8.83 9.87 -29.86
C ALA A 167 8.20 10.76 -30.94
N LEU A 168 7.02 10.40 -31.45
CA LEU A 168 6.28 11.20 -32.42
C LEU A 168 5.90 12.57 -31.85
N VAL A 169 5.42 12.64 -30.60
CA VAL A 169 5.10 13.91 -29.93
C VAL A 169 6.35 14.80 -29.84
N PHE A 170 7.51 14.26 -29.45
CA PHE A 170 8.76 15.03 -29.40
C PHE A 170 9.22 15.53 -30.79
N VAL A 171 9.07 14.71 -31.82
CA VAL A 171 9.39 15.11 -33.21
C VAL A 171 8.49 16.26 -33.64
N LEU A 172 7.17 16.15 -33.43
CA LEU A 172 6.22 17.19 -33.79
C LEU A 172 6.45 18.49 -33.01
N LEU A 173 6.78 18.40 -31.71
CA LEU A 173 7.15 19.56 -30.91
C LEU A 173 8.39 20.26 -31.46
N THR A 174 9.41 19.49 -31.87
CA THR A 174 10.65 20.04 -32.41
C THR A 174 10.40 20.76 -33.73
N ILE A 175 9.66 20.13 -34.65
CA ILE A 175 9.25 20.74 -35.93
C ILE A 175 8.44 22.02 -35.69
N GLY A 176 7.50 21.98 -34.75
CA GLY A 176 6.69 23.15 -34.39
C GLY A 176 7.53 24.31 -33.85
N ILE A 177 8.53 24.03 -33.00
CA ILE A 177 9.45 25.04 -32.47
C ILE A 177 10.30 25.66 -33.60
N GLU A 178 10.83 24.85 -34.52
CA GLU A 178 11.62 25.33 -35.66
C GLU A 178 10.80 26.27 -36.56
N MET A 179 9.54 25.89 -36.86
CA MET A 179 8.62 26.73 -37.63
C MET A 179 8.33 28.07 -36.95
N ILE A 180 8.19 28.10 -35.63
CA ILE A 180 7.98 29.35 -34.87
C ILE A 180 9.23 30.23 -34.86
N GLN A 181 10.42 29.62 -34.81
CA GLN A 181 11.70 30.32 -34.83
C GLN A 181 12.10 30.84 -36.21
N GLY A 182 11.31 30.55 -37.26
CA GLY A 182 11.56 31.00 -38.62
C GLY A 182 12.84 30.41 -39.24
N LYS A 183 13.24 29.22 -38.79
CA LYS A 183 14.31 28.42 -39.39
C LYS A 183 13.76 27.43 -40.40
#